data_AF-A0A336LKD2-F1
#
_entry.id   AF-A0A336LKD2-F1
#
_cell.length_a   1.000
_cell.length_b   1.000
_cell.length_c   1.000
_cell.angle_alpha   90.00
_cell.angle_beta   90.00
_cell.angle_gamma   90.00
#
_symmetry.space_group_name_H-M   'P 1'
#
loop_
_entity.id
_entity.type
_entity.pdbx_description
1 polymer ?
#
loop_
_entity_poly.entity_id
_entity_poly.type
_entity_poly.pdbx_seq_one_letter_code
_entity_poly.pdbx_strand_id
1 'polypeptide(L)'
;MRLVILDTSSSVGDWAAKYVMKRIKDFNPGPNKYFVLGLPTGSTPLTMYKKLIQGFKEGKVSFKYVKTFNMDEYVNLPRDHPESYHYYMWNEFFKHIDIDPQNVNILDGNASDLKAECYEYEKKIKEAGGVELFIGGIGPDGHIAFNEPGSSLVSRTRVKTLAQDTLEANARFFGNDMAKVPKEALTVGVGTVMDAKEIRCKKYDLNVLTR
;
A
#
# COMPACT_ATOMS: atom_id res chain seq x y z
N MET A 1 21.29 1.36 -0.96
CA MET A 1 20.31 0.82 0.02
C MET A 1 20.60 1.42 1.39
N ARG A 2 19.58 1.78 2.19
CA ARG A 2 19.73 2.24 3.58
C ARG A 2 18.88 1.36 4.49
N LEU A 3 19.48 0.77 5.52
CA LEU A 3 18.79 0.00 6.55
C LEU A 3 18.69 0.86 7.82
N VAL A 4 17.48 0.97 8.37
CA VAL A 4 17.22 1.68 9.63
C VAL A 4 16.67 0.65 10.61
N ILE A 5 17.43 0.39 11.68
CA ILE A 5 17.07 -0.58 12.71
C ILE A 5 16.55 0.20 13.92
N LEU A 6 15.39 -0.21 14.43
CA LEU A 6 14.72 0.43 15.56
C LEU A 6 14.16 -0.65 16.48
N ASP A 7 14.06 -0.33 17.76
CA ASP A 7 13.80 -1.33 18.81
C ASP A 7 12.37 -1.87 18.80
N THR A 8 11.40 -1.09 18.31
CA THR A 8 9.97 -1.46 18.37
C THR A 8 9.26 -1.21 17.06
N SER A 9 8.18 -1.96 16.83
CA SER A 9 7.30 -1.77 15.69
C SER A 9 6.69 -0.36 15.65
N SER A 10 6.39 0.19 16.83
CA SER A 10 5.91 1.56 16.99
C SER A 10 6.94 2.57 16.48
N SER A 11 8.21 2.42 16.88
CA SER A 11 9.31 3.30 16.45
C SER A 11 9.49 3.31 14.93
N VAL A 12 9.35 2.16 14.26
CA VAL A 12 9.39 2.06 12.79
C VAL A 12 8.18 2.76 12.14
N GLY A 13 6.98 2.61 12.73
CA GLY A 13 5.78 3.33 12.33
C GLY A 13 5.99 4.85 12.37
N ASP A 14 6.50 5.34 13.49
CA ASP A 14 6.81 6.75 13.75
C ASP A 14 7.87 7.29 12.79
N TRP A 15 8.96 6.55 12.62
CA TRP A 15 10.04 6.94 11.72
C TRP A 15 9.54 7.08 10.28
N ALA A 16 8.76 6.12 9.80
CA ALA A 16 8.24 6.16 8.45
C ALA A 16 7.20 7.27 8.25
N ALA A 17 6.34 7.55 9.24
CA ALA A 17 5.43 8.68 9.15
C ALA A 17 6.19 10.01 9.07
N LYS A 18 7.22 10.19 9.91
CA LYS A 18 8.13 11.35 9.83
C LYS A 18 8.81 11.45 8.46
N TYR A 19 9.24 10.31 7.91
CA TYR A 19 9.87 10.25 6.60
C TYR A 19 8.92 10.67 5.48
N VAL A 20 7.71 10.10 5.43
CA VAL A 20 6.67 10.46 4.45
C VAL A 20 6.33 11.94 4.54
N MET A 21 6.08 12.47 5.74
CA MET A 21 5.82 13.90 5.95
C MET A 21 6.98 14.77 5.45
N LYS A 22 8.22 14.36 5.74
CA LYS A 22 9.41 15.07 5.25
C LYS A 22 9.48 15.07 3.72
N ARG A 23 9.25 13.93 3.06
CA ARG A 23 9.30 13.84 1.59
C ARG A 23 8.21 14.69 0.93
N ILE A 24 6.99 14.68 1.47
CA ILE A 24 5.91 15.54 0.99
C ILE A 24 6.29 17.02 1.15
N LYS A 25 6.82 17.43 2.32
CA LYS A 25 7.27 18.82 2.54
C LYS A 25 8.38 19.25 1.61
N ASP A 26 9.45 18.44 1.52
CA ASP A 26 10.62 18.75 0.70
C ASP A 26 10.23 18.85 -0.79
N PHE A 27 9.27 18.05 -1.23
CA PHE A 27 8.76 18.10 -2.61
C PHE A 27 7.92 19.35 -2.89
N ASN A 28 7.29 19.92 -1.84
CA ASN A 28 6.44 21.11 -1.89
C ASN A 28 5.34 21.03 -2.98
N PRO A 29 4.36 20.12 -2.83
CA PRO A 29 3.34 19.90 -3.84
C PRO A 29 2.35 21.07 -3.93
N GLY A 30 1.75 21.24 -5.11
CA GLY A 30 0.82 22.32 -5.42
C GLY A 30 -0.15 21.94 -6.54
N PRO A 31 -1.03 22.87 -6.98
CA PRO A 31 -2.09 22.60 -7.96
C PRO A 31 -1.64 21.96 -9.28
N ASN A 32 -0.40 22.22 -9.70
CA ASN A 32 0.18 21.70 -10.94
C ASN A 32 1.33 20.71 -10.71
N LYS A 33 1.56 20.30 -9.45
CA LYS A 33 2.69 19.47 -9.05
C LYS A 33 2.28 18.57 -7.88
N TYR A 34 1.73 17.41 -8.20
CA TYR A 34 1.27 16.46 -7.19
C TYR A 34 2.41 15.59 -6.68
N PHE A 35 2.41 15.29 -5.39
CA PHE A 35 3.27 14.25 -4.83
C PHE A 35 2.57 12.91 -4.99
N VAL A 36 3.21 11.94 -5.65
CA VAL A 36 2.62 10.63 -5.90
C VAL A 36 3.13 9.62 -4.87
N LEU A 37 2.22 9.07 -4.06
CA LEU A 37 2.53 8.21 -2.92
C LEU A 37 1.92 6.81 -3.10
N GLY A 38 2.78 5.78 -3.10
CA GLY A 38 2.38 4.38 -3.06
C GLY A 38 2.13 3.91 -1.63
N LEU A 39 0.99 3.26 -1.37
CA LEU A 39 0.54 2.87 -0.03
C LEU A 39 0.23 1.37 0.09
N PRO A 40 0.64 0.72 1.20
CA PRO A 40 0.31 -0.67 1.48
C PRO A 40 -0.89 -0.79 2.44
N THR A 41 -1.50 -1.96 2.52
CA THR A 41 -2.51 -2.32 3.52
C THR A 41 -1.94 -3.26 4.60
N GLY A 42 -2.81 -3.84 5.42
CA GLY A 42 -2.45 -4.79 6.47
C GLY A 42 -2.01 -4.14 7.78
N SER A 43 -1.67 -4.96 8.78
CA SER A 43 -1.37 -4.48 10.14
C SER A 43 -0.11 -3.61 10.22
N THR A 44 0.84 -3.83 9.31
CA THR A 44 2.16 -3.21 9.38
C THR A 44 2.18 -1.67 9.28
N PRO A 45 1.45 -1.04 8.34
CA PRO A 45 1.39 0.41 8.22
C PRO A 45 0.48 1.14 9.23
N LEU A 46 -0.30 0.45 10.08
CA LEU A 46 -1.30 1.10 10.95
C LEU A 46 -0.72 2.23 11.83
N THR A 47 0.41 2.00 12.49
CA THR A 47 1.05 3.04 13.32
C THR A 47 1.46 4.25 12.48
N MET A 48 1.90 4.03 11.25
CA MET A 48 2.26 5.11 10.33
C MET A 48 1.04 5.93 9.94
N TYR A 49 -0.09 5.30 9.60
CA TYR A 49 -1.32 6.02 9.28
C TYR A 49 -1.80 6.87 10.46
N LYS A 50 -1.82 6.31 11.67
CA LYS A 50 -2.17 7.06 12.90
C LYS A 50 -1.29 8.30 13.08
N LYS A 51 0.02 8.18 12.84
CA LYS A 51 0.97 9.29 12.95
C LYS A 51 0.87 10.31 11.82
N LEU A 52 0.54 9.88 10.61
CA LEU A 52 0.26 10.79 9.48
C LEU A 52 -1.01 11.61 9.74
N ILE A 53 -2.07 10.97 10.24
CA ILE A 53 -3.31 11.65 10.66
C ILE A 53 -3.02 12.65 11.78
N GLN A 54 -2.25 12.25 12.79
CA GLN A 54 -1.82 13.15 13.85
C GLN A 54 -1.05 14.35 13.28
N GLY A 55 -0.09 14.10 12.38
CA GLY A 55 0.67 15.16 11.73
C GLY A 55 -0.21 16.11 10.91
N PHE A 56 -1.22 15.61 10.22
CA PHE A 56 -2.21 16.44 9.52
C PHE A 56 -3.01 17.31 10.48
N LYS A 57 -3.57 16.73 11.55
CA LYS A 57 -4.34 17.46 12.58
C LYS A 57 -3.52 18.54 13.28
N GLU A 58 -2.21 18.33 13.41
CA GLU A 58 -1.26 19.30 13.97
C GLU A 58 -0.77 20.34 12.94
N GLY A 59 -1.31 20.35 11.72
CA GLY A 59 -0.90 21.28 10.65
C GLY A 59 0.50 21.01 10.11
N LYS A 60 1.09 19.85 10.42
CA LYS A 60 2.45 19.51 9.99
C LYS A 60 2.49 18.99 8.56
N VAL A 61 1.40 18.52 7.96
CA VAL A 61 1.39 18.04 6.56
C VAL A 61 -0.01 18.23 5.99
N SER A 62 -0.11 18.41 4.67
CA SER A 62 -1.37 18.41 3.92
C SER A 62 -1.29 17.39 2.80
N PHE A 63 -2.41 16.73 2.52
CA PHE A 63 -2.59 15.74 1.46
C PHE A 63 -3.43 16.27 0.30
N LYS A 64 -3.79 17.55 0.31
CA LYS A 64 -4.58 18.22 -0.74
C LYS A 64 -4.00 18.05 -2.15
N TYR A 65 -2.66 18.07 -2.26
CA TYR A 65 -1.94 17.89 -3.54
C TYR A 65 -1.14 16.58 -3.57
N VAL A 66 -1.67 15.53 -2.93
CA VAL A 66 -1.09 14.18 -2.96
C VAL A 66 -2.01 13.27 -3.76
N LYS A 67 -1.43 12.50 -4.68
CA LYS A 67 -2.10 11.38 -5.38
C LYS A 67 -1.62 10.07 -4.77
N THR A 68 -2.55 9.19 -4.40
CA THR A 68 -2.22 7.90 -3.81
C THR A 68 -2.50 6.75 -4.77
N PHE A 69 -1.66 5.73 -4.69
CA PHE A 69 -1.83 4.46 -5.40
C PHE A 69 -1.63 3.31 -4.41
N ASN A 70 -2.66 2.51 -4.21
CA ASN A 70 -2.56 1.30 -3.41
C ASN A 70 -1.90 0.14 -4.18
N MET A 71 -1.32 -0.79 -3.44
CA MET A 71 -0.61 -1.95 -4.01
C MET A 71 -1.54 -2.98 -4.64
N ASP A 72 -2.70 -3.19 -4.06
CA ASP A 72 -3.53 -4.35 -4.35
C ASP A 72 -4.98 -4.15 -3.91
N GLU A 73 -5.86 -5.04 -4.40
CA GLU A 73 -7.24 -5.21 -3.97
C GLU A 73 -7.69 -6.66 -4.27
N TYR A 74 -8.58 -7.21 -3.43
CA TYR A 74 -9.15 -8.53 -3.68
C TYR A 74 -10.12 -8.53 -4.86
N VAL A 75 -10.09 -9.59 -5.66
CA VAL A 75 -11.04 -9.79 -6.76
C VAL A 75 -12.38 -10.30 -6.21
N ASN A 76 -13.49 -9.80 -6.74
CA ASN A 76 -14.87 -10.17 -6.38
C ASN A 76 -15.25 -9.93 -4.91
N LEU A 77 -14.55 -9.04 -4.20
CA LEU A 77 -14.93 -8.62 -2.86
C LEU A 77 -15.64 -7.26 -2.92
N PRO A 78 -16.87 -7.11 -2.40
CA PRO A 78 -17.58 -5.84 -2.41
C PRO A 78 -16.76 -4.72 -1.76
N ARG A 79 -16.79 -3.52 -2.34
CA ARG A 79 -16.00 -2.36 -1.88
C ARG A 79 -16.38 -1.85 -0.49
N ASP A 80 -17.59 -2.17 -0.04
CA ASP A 80 -18.12 -1.86 1.30
C ASP A 80 -17.87 -3.00 2.29
N HIS A 81 -17.34 -4.14 1.84
CA HIS A 81 -16.96 -5.23 2.72
C HIS A 81 -15.85 -4.75 3.67
N PRO A 82 -15.96 -5.00 5.00
CA PRO A 82 -15.00 -4.50 6.00
C PRO A 82 -13.54 -4.90 5.73
N GLU A 83 -13.35 -6.07 5.12
CA GLU A 83 -12.02 -6.61 4.78
C GLU A 83 -11.54 -6.25 3.35
N SER A 84 -12.31 -5.45 2.60
CA SER A 84 -11.81 -4.90 1.33
C SER A 84 -10.73 -3.85 1.60
N TYR A 85 -9.73 -3.77 0.72
CA TYR A 85 -8.65 -2.81 0.88
C TYR A 85 -9.13 -1.37 0.64
N HIS A 86 -10.16 -1.21 -0.18
CA HIS A 86 -10.93 0.01 -0.29
C HIS A 86 -11.50 0.45 1.07
N TYR A 87 -12.31 -0.39 1.72
CA TYR A 87 -12.88 -0.07 3.04
C TYR A 87 -11.78 0.20 4.07
N TYR A 88 -10.76 -0.66 4.13
CA TYR A 88 -9.61 -0.51 5.02
C TYR A 88 -8.96 0.86 4.89
N MET A 89 -8.60 1.29 3.68
CA MET A 89 -7.90 2.56 3.46
C MET A 89 -8.77 3.77 3.80
N TRP A 90 -10.05 3.72 3.48
CA TRP A 90 -10.99 4.78 3.88
C TRP A 90 -11.17 4.83 5.39
N ASN A 91 -11.26 3.69 6.06
CA ASN A 91 -11.46 3.63 7.51
C ASN A 91 -10.21 4.06 8.29
N GLU A 92 -9.04 3.57 7.89
CA GLU A 92 -7.79 3.75 8.62
C GLU A 92 -7.05 5.05 8.26
N PHE A 93 -7.30 5.63 7.08
CA PHE A 93 -6.51 6.77 6.60
C PHE A 93 -7.31 7.87 5.91
N PHE A 94 -7.92 7.61 4.75
CA PHE A 94 -8.36 8.69 3.84
C PHE A 94 -9.46 9.59 4.41
N LYS A 95 -10.39 9.07 5.21
CA LYS A 95 -11.45 9.90 5.82
C LYS A 95 -10.97 10.86 6.91
N HIS A 96 -9.71 10.76 7.34
CA HIS A 96 -9.15 11.52 8.46
C HIS A 96 -8.17 12.63 8.03
N ILE A 97 -7.99 12.83 6.72
CA ILE A 97 -7.05 13.78 6.12
C ILE A 97 -7.74 14.61 5.03
N ASP A 98 -7.08 15.66 4.53
CA ASP A 98 -7.58 16.58 3.49
C ASP A 98 -7.30 16.10 2.05
N ILE A 99 -7.22 14.78 1.82
CA ILE A 99 -7.03 14.25 0.47
C ILE A 99 -8.31 14.40 -0.35
N ASP A 100 -8.17 14.83 -1.60
CA ASP A 100 -9.28 14.81 -2.55
C ASP A 100 -9.57 13.35 -2.96
N PRO A 101 -10.81 12.84 -2.82
CA PRO A 101 -11.18 11.49 -3.24
C PRO A 101 -10.80 11.17 -4.69
N GLN A 102 -10.77 12.15 -5.60
CA GLN A 102 -10.36 11.95 -7.00
C GLN A 102 -8.87 11.64 -7.15
N ASN A 103 -8.05 11.98 -6.14
CA ASN A 103 -6.63 11.68 -6.10
C ASN A 103 -6.32 10.33 -5.44
N VAL A 104 -7.34 9.60 -4.97
CA VAL A 104 -7.20 8.25 -4.40
C VAL A 104 -7.37 7.22 -5.51
N ASN A 105 -6.33 6.41 -5.74
CA ASN A 105 -6.36 5.33 -6.71
C ASN A 105 -6.17 3.98 -6.00
N ILE A 106 -7.17 3.12 -6.11
CA ILE A 106 -7.17 1.74 -5.63
C ILE A 106 -7.67 0.88 -6.80
N LEU A 107 -7.07 -0.29 -7.01
CA LEU A 107 -7.46 -1.23 -8.05
C LEU A 107 -8.92 -1.66 -7.84
N ASP A 108 -9.70 -1.71 -8.92
CA ASP A 108 -11.07 -2.21 -8.86
C ASP A 108 -11.15 -3.72 -9.07
N GLY A 109 -11.14 -4.48 -7.96
CA GLY A 109 -11.29 -5.93 -7.97
C GLY A 109 -12.64 -6.45 -8.48
N ASN A 110 -13.62 -5.57 -8.73
CA ASN A 110 -14.93 -5.93 -9.28
C ASN A 110 -15.13 -5.41 -10.72
N ALA A 111 -14.07 -4.94 -11.38
CA ALA A 111 -14.15 -4.50 -12.77
C ALA A 111 -14.57 -5.65 -13.71
N SER A 112 -15.36 -5.33 -14.73
CA SER A 112 -15.82 -6.31 -15.72
C SER A 112 -14.67 -6.90 -16.55
N ASP A 113 -13.61 -6.13 -16.78
CA ASP A 113 -12.36 -6.58 -17.37
C ASP A 113 -11.18 -6.21 -16.45
N LEU A 114 -10.74 -7.20 -15.68
CA LEU A 114 -9.63 -7.07 -14.74
C LEU A 114 -8.29 -6.76 -15.43
N LYS A 115 -8.09 -7.20 -16.68
CA LYS A 115 -6.85 -6.91 -17.42
C LYS A 115 -6.83 -5.46 -17.88
N ALA A 116 -7.98 -4.95 -18.36
CA ALA A 116 -8.13 -3.55 -18.71
C ALA A 116 -7.92 -2.64 -17.48
N GLU A 117 -8.48 -3.02 -16.32
CA GLU A 117 -8.26 -2.31 -15.06
C GLU A 117 -6.77 -2.23 -14.70
N CYS A 118 -6.05 -3.35 -14.78
CA CYS A 118 -4.59 -3.36 -14.53
C CYS A 118 -3.82 -2.44 -15.49
N TYR A 119 -4.20 -2.41 -16.77
CA TYR A 119 -3.56 -1.56 -17.78
C TYR A 119 -3.83 -0.07 -17.51
N GLU A 120 -5.08 0.30 -17.23
CA GLU A 120 -5.45 1.68 -16.92
C GLU A 120 -4.81 2.14 -15.60
N TYR A 121 -4.62 1.24 -14.63
CA TYR A 121 -3.91 1.56 -13.39
C TYR A 121 -2.45 1.95 -13.64
N GLU A 122 -1.72 1.17 -14.45
CA GLU A 122 -0.34 1.51 -14.88
C GLU A 122 -0.28 2.82 -15.64
N LYS A 123 -1.27 3.08 -16.51
CA LYS A 123 -1.36 4.32 -17.27
C LYS A 123 -1.60 5.52 -16.35
N LYS A 124 -2.51 5.43 -15.38
CA LYS A 124 -2.75 6.48 -14.36
C LYS A 124 -1.49 6.79 -13.56
N ILE A 125 -0.69 5.78 -13.20
CA ILE A 125 0.59 6.00 -12.51
C ILE A 125 1.54 6.82 -13.40
N LYS A 126 1.66 6.48 -14.69
CA LYS A 126 2.51 7.21 -15.65
C LYS A 126 2.03 8.64 -15.89
N GLU A 127 0.72 8.83 -16.07
CA GLU A 127 0.09 10.14 -16.26
C GLU A 127 0.25 11.03 -15.02
N ALA A 128 0.33 10.44 -13.84
CA ALA A 128 0.66 11.16 -12.60
C ALA A 128 2.14 11.58 -12.49
N GLY A 129 3.00 11.16 -13.44
CA GLY A 129 4.43 11.44 -13.45
C GLY A 129 5.30 10.37 -12.76
N GLY A 130 4.72 9.21 -12.46
CA GLY A 130 5.38 8.13 -11.71
C GLY A 130 5.32 8.33 -10.20
N VAL A 131 5.59 7.25 -9.46
CA VAL A 131 5.54 7.26 -7.98
C VAL A 131 6.79 7.92 -7.40
N GLU A 132 6.62 8.96 -6.57
CA GLU A 132 7.73 9.63 -5.88
C GLU A 132 8.25 8.81 -4.71
N LEU A 133 7.34 8.18 -3.95
CA LEU A 133 7.65 7.36 -2.80
C LEU A 133 6.68 6.19 -2.72
N PHE A 134 7.18 4.96 -2.75
CA PHE A 134 6.38 3.76 -2.53
C PHE A 134 6.69 3.18 -1.15
N ILE A 135 5.69 3.13 -0.26
CA ILE A 135 5.80 2.45 1.03
C ILE A 135 5.29 1.02 0.89
N GLY A 136 6.06 0.03 1.32
CA GLY A 136 5.68 -1.37 1.26
C GLY A 136 5.93 -2.13 2.57
N GLY A 137 5.17 -3.20 2.78
CA GLY A 137 5.54 -4.26 3.72
C GLY A 137 6.35 -5.35 3.01
N ILE A 138 7.13 -6.11 3.77
CA ILE A 138 7.74 -7.36 3.29
C ILE A 138 7.15 -8.53 4.07
N GLY A 139 6.60 -9.51 3.34
CA GLY A 139 6.09 -10.76 3.90
C GLY A 139 7.19 -11.65 4.50
N PRO A 140 6.84 -12.66 5.31
CA PRO A 140 7.82 -13.58 5.89
C PRO A 140 8.64 -14.35 4.84
N ASP A 141 8.04 -14.64 3.69
CA ASP A 141 8.62 -15.25 2.49
C ASP A 141 9.37 -14.27 1.57
N GLY A 142 9.41 -12.98 1.92
CA GLY A 142 10.03 -11.92 1.13
C GLY A 142 9.13 -11.24 0.09
N HIS A 143 7.83 -11.58 0.00
CA HIS A 143 6.95 -10.93 -0.97
C HIS A 143 6.73 -9.44 -0.67
N ILE A 144 6.47 -8.67 -1.73
CA ILE A 144 6.01 -7.27 -1.67
C ILE A 144 4.67 -7.21 -2.40
N ALA A 145 3.64 -6.61 -1.78
CA ALA A 145 2.26 -6.73 -2.24
C ALA A 145 1.88 -8.23 -2.36
N PHE A 146 1.11 -8.63 -3.37
CA PHE A 146 0.89 -10.05 -3.68
C PHE A 146 1.90 -10.64 -4.68
N ASN A 147 3.11 -10.07 -4.78
CA ASN A 147 4.19 -10.65 -5.60
C ASN A 147 4.91 -11.78 -4.86
N GLU A 148 4.22 -12.91 -4.77
CA GLU A 148 4.70 -14.14 -4.12
C GLU A 148 5.92 -14.75 -4.83
N PRO A 149 6.68 -15.63 -4.14
CA PRO A 149 7.82 -16.34 -4.72
C PRO A 149 7.49 -16.98 -6.09
N GLY A 150 8.41 -16.82 -7.05
CA GLY A 150 8.19 -17.22 -8.44
C GLY A 150 7.61 -16.11 -9.33
N SER A 151 7.23 -14.96 -8.77
CA SER A 151 6.86 -13.78 -9.55
C SER A 151 8.05 -13.22 -10.35
N SER A 152 7.80 -12.79 -11.59
CA SER A 152 8.82 -12.12 -12.41
C SER A 152 9.29 -10.81 -11.78
N LEU A 153 10.61 -10.59 -11.77
CA LEU A 153 11.23 -9.35 -11.27
C LEU A 153 10.86 -8.10 -12.10
N VAL A 154 10.42 -8.31 -13.35
CA VAL A 154 9.94 -7.24 -14.25
C VAL A 154 8.41 -7.29 -14.42
N SER A 155 7.71 -7.95 -13.49
CA SER A 155 6.25 -8.04 -13.53
C SER A 155 5.58 -6.66 -13.48
N ARG A 156 4.42 -6.57 -14.14
CA ARG A 156 3.52 -5.42 -14.12
C ARG A 156 2.27 -5.73 -13.30
N THR A 157 1.42 -4.70 -13.13
CA THR A 157 0.12 -4.83 -12.48
C THR A 157 -0.70 -5.93 -13.18
N ARG A 158 -1.22 -6.89 -12.40
CA ARG A 158 -1.87 -8.09 -12.92
C ARG A 158 -2.83 -8.71 -11.91
N VAL A 159 -3.69 -9.59 -12.42
CA VAL A 159 -4.41 -10.57 -11.61
C VAL A 159 -3.42 -11.62 -11.10
N LYS A 160 -3.51 -11.95 -9.81
CA LYS A 160 -2.69 -12.96 -9.16
C LYS A 160 -3.57 -13.88 -8.32
N THR A 161 -3.46 -15.17 -8.57
CA THR A 161 -3.98 -16.21 -7.68
C THR A 161 -3.12 -16.27 -6.42
N LEU A 162 -3.76 -16.21 -5.26
CA LEU A 162 -3.08 -16.22 -3.96
C LEU A 162 -2.60 -17.63 -3.61
N ALA A 163 -1.40 -17.76 -3.05
CA ALA A 163 -0.90 -19.02 -2.54
C ALA A 163 -1.63 -19.43 -1.26
N GLN A 164 -1.55 -20.72 -0.95
CA GLN A 164 -2.15 -21.32 0.24
C GLN A 164 -1.71 -20.60 1.53
N ASP A 165 -0.41 -20.35 1.70
CA ASP A 165 0.15 -19.64 2.86
C ASP A 165 -0.44 -18.23 3.03
N THR A 166 -0.71 -17.53 1.92
CA THR A 166 -1.35 -16.20 1.93
C THR A 166 -2.82 -16.29 2.34
N LEU A 167 -3.54 -17.30 1.84
CA LEU A 167 -4.93 -17.54 2.24
C LEU A 167 -5.03 -17.86 3.74
N GLU A 168 -4.12 -18.69 4.26
CA GLU A 168 -4.04 -19.03 5.69
C GLU A 168 -3.71 -17.81 6.55
N ALA A 169 -2.72 -17.01 6.14
CA ALA A 169 -2.35 -15.77 6.84
C ALA A 169 -3.48 -14.74 6.87
N ASN A 170 -4.30 -14.68 5.82
CA ASN A 170 -5.41 -13.74 5.70
C ASN A 170 -6.72 -14.25 6.30
N ALA A 171 -6.90 -15.56 6.48
CA ALA A 171 -8.10 -16.16 7.08
C ALA A 171 -8.44 -15.57 8.45
N ARG A 172 -7.44 -15.12 9.21
CA ARG A 172 -7.63 -14.42 10.50
C ARG A 172 -8.54 -13.18 10.40
N PHE A 173 -8.58 -12.53 9.25
CA PHE A 173 -9.42 -11.37 8.99
C PHE A 173 -10.84 -11.76 8.56
N PHE A 174 -11.01 -12.96 8.01
CA PHE A 174 -12.30 -13.49 7.54
C PHE A 174 -12.94 -14.46 8.56
N GLY A 175 -12.72 -14.21 9.86
CA GLY A 175 -13.28 -15.03 10.93
C GLY A 175 -12.65 -16.41 11.07
N ASN A 176 -11.38 -16.55 10.70
CA ASN A 176 -10.63 -17.82 10.62
C ASN A 176 -11.23 -18.84 9.64
N ASP A 177 -11.95 -18.35 8.62
CA ASP A 177 -12.53 -19.18 7.57
C ASP A 177 -11.86 -18.91 6.23
N MET A 178 -11.04 -19.87 5.79
CA MET A 178 -10.32 -19.79 4.51
C MET A 178 -11.26 -19.75 3.31
N ALA A 179 -12.46 -20.34 3.38
CA ALA A 179 -13.38 -20.38 2.25
C ALA A 179 -13.94 -18.99 1.90
N LYS A 180 -13.89 -18.05 2.87
CA LYS A 180 -14.31 -16.66 2.70
C LYS A 180 -13.22 -15.75 2.17
N VAL A 181 -11.96 -16.20 2.16
CA VAL A 181 -10.85 -15.42 1.62
C VAL A 181 -10.91 -15.45 0.09
N PRO A 182 -10.91 -14.30 -0.59
CA PRO A 182 -10.84 -14.25 -2.04
C PRO A 182 -9.59 -14.97 -2.56
N LYS A 183 -9.75 -15.79 -3.59
CA LYS A 183 -8.65 -16.61 -4.16
C LYS A 183 -7.73 -15.84 -5.10
N GLU A 184 -8.19 -14.68 -5.55
CA GLU A 184 -7.48 -13.84 -6.51
C GLU A 184 -7.44 -12.39 -6.01
N ALA A 185 -6.38 -11.70 -6.37
CA ALA A 185 -6.20 -10.28 -6.12
C ALA A 185 -5.64 -9.59 -7.37
N LEU A 186 -5.97 -8.32 -7.52
CA LEU A 186 -5.21 -7.42 -8.38
C LEU A 186 -4.03 -6.90 -7.58
N THR A 187 -2.85 -6.86 -8.18
CA THR A 187 -1.64 -6.38 -7.51
C THR A 187 -0.71 -5.68 -8.47
N VAL A 188 -0.05 -4.62 -8.02
CA VAL A 188 1.06 -3.99 -8.72
C VAL A 188 2.22 -4.97 -8.87
N GLY A 189 2.93 -4.89 -10.00
CA GLY A 189 4.08 -5.76 -10.22
C GLY A 189 5.35 -5.28 -9.52
N VAL A 190 6.35 -6.16 -9.46
CA VAL A 190 7.69 -5.81 -8.94
C VAL A 190 8.29 -4.69 -9.79
N GLY A 191 8.17 -4.75 -11.12
CA GLY A 191 8.63 -3.68 -12.00
C GLY A 191 7.91 -2.36 -11.76
N THR A 192 6.61 -2.40 -11.45
CA THR A 192 5.81 -1.21 -11.12
C THR A 192 6.28 -0.54 -9.83
N VAL A 193 6.61 -1.33 -8.80
CA VAL A 193 7.19 -0.81 -7.56
C VAL A 193 8.60 -0.26 -7.82
N MET A 194 9.39 -0.94 -8.64
CA MET A 194 10.76 -0.55 -9.02
C MET A 194 10.84 0.71 -9.90
N ASP A 195 9.78 1.04 -10.63
CA ASP A 195 9.66 2.29 -11.39
C ASP A 195 9.49 3.53 -10.47
N ALA A 196 9.25 3.33 -9.18
CA ALA A 196 9.18 4.44 -8.23
C ALA A 196 10.55 5.08 -8.00
N LYS A 197 10.56 6.41 -7.81
CA LYS A 197 11.81 7.16 -7.54
C LYS A 197 12.45 6.77 -6.20
N GLU A 198 11.62 6.38 -5.23
CA GLU A 198 12.08 5.91 -3.93
C GLU A 198 11.15 4.82 -3.39
N ILE A 199 11.73 3.76 -2.84
CA ILE A 199 11.00 2.65 -2.19
C ILE A 199 11.44 2.56 -0.73
N ARG A 200 10.47 2.43 0.18
CA ARG A 200 10.70 2.17 1.60
C ARG A 200 9.89 0.97 2.05
N CYS A 201 10.60 -0.11 2.36
CA CYS A 201 10.01 -1.32 2.89
C CYS A 201 10.11 -1.35 4.42
N LYS A 202 9.08 -1.90 5.07
CA LYS A 202 9.05 -2.21 6.49
C LYS A 202 8.94 -3.70 6.70
N LYS A 203 9.70 -4.20 7.68
CA LYS A 203 9.58 -5.55 8.20
C LYS A 203 9.63 -5.47 9.73
N TYR A 204 8.73 -6.18 10.39
CA TYR A 204 8.83 -6.45 11.82
C TYR A 204 9.32 -7.87 11.97
N ASP A 205 10.37 -8.05 12.75
CA ASP A 205 10.93 -9.36 13.03
C ASP A 205 10.76 -9.60 14.52
N LEU A 206 9.78 -10.45 14.88
CA LEU A 206 9.56 -10.87 16.26
C LEU A 206 10.58 -11.95 16.70
N ASN A 207 11.43 -12.44 15.79
CA ASN A 207 12.29 -13.59 16.01
C ASN A 207 13.79 -13.27 16.16
N VAL A 208 14.16 -12.01 16.41
CA VAL A 208 15.59 -11.62 16.47
C VAL A 208 16.22 -11.85 17.86
N LEU A 209 15.49 -12.37 18.85
CA LEU A 209 16.00 -12.59 20.22
C LEU A 209 15.96 -14.03 20.74
N THR A 210 15.82 -15.04 19.88
CA THR A 210 15.98 -16.45 20.27
C THR A 210 16.93 -17.20 19.35
N ARG A 211 18.22 -16.85 19.41
CA ARG A 211 19.34 -17.76 19.15
C ARG A 211 20.48 -17.48 20.12
#